data_AF-A0A1V6GTT7-F1
#
_entry.id   AF-A0A1V6GTT7-F1
#
_cell.length_a   1.000
_cell.length_b   1.000
_cell.length_c   1.000
_cell.angle_alpha   90.00
_cell.angle_beta   90.00
_cell.angle_gamma   90.00
#
_symmetry.space_group_name_H-M   'P 1'
#
loop_
_entity.id
_entity.type
_entity.pdbx_description
1 polymer ?
#
loop_
_entity_poly.entity_id
_entity_poly.type
_entity_poly.pdbx_seq_one_letter_code
_entity_poly.pdbx_strand_id
1 'polypeptide(L)'
;MKTEVTRLSSILLGGVSFYGDPISAKGGWDTENEIGKTWQRFMTFLRENPERPYSCGKQLFYEVHLYGSETKKKGYFEVFVGEEVNTATLPIALCAKYIPESDYLKMTLFGREIVGDWWLKLETEILPALGFSAKSSHLIQVYDDRFKGMDNVDESILDVFIPIEKNDEQGRI
;
A
#
# COMPACT_ATOMS: atom_id res chain seq x y z
N MET A 1 0.19 9.74 -14.57
CA MET A 1 0.62 9.71 -13.16
C MET A 1 1.44 10.95 -12.87
N LYS A 2 1.42 11.43 -11.63
CA LYS A 2 2.33 12.48 -11.14
C LYS A 2 3.28 11.87 -10.11
N THR A 3 4.56 12.21 -10.19
CA THR A 3 5.60 11.74 -9.25
C THR A 3 6.18 12.91 -8.45
N GLU A 4 6.45 12.68 -7.17
CA GLU A 4 7.22 13.61 -6.33
C GLU A 4 8.00 12.83 -5.26
N VAL A 5 9.20 13.32 -4.90
CA VAL A 5 9.95 12.79 -3.77
C VAL A 5 9.49 13.50 -2.51
N THR A 6 9.15 12.74 -1.48
CA THR A 6 8.71 13.28 -0.20
C THR A 6 9.30 12.49 0.95
N ARG A 7 9.50 13.16 2.09
CA ARG A 7 9.86 12.50 3.35
C ARG A 7 8.61 12.31 4.18
N LEU A 8 8.35 11.09 4.63
CA LEU A 8 7.25 10.78 5.53
C LEU A 8 7.79 10.41 6.90
N SER A 9 7.26 11.02 7.96
CA SER A 9 7.50 10.59 9.34
C SER A 9 6.98 9.17 9.57
N SER A 10 7.41 8.55 10.67
CA SER A 10 6.92 7.22 11.01
C SER A 10 5.41 7.21 11.27
N ILE A 11 4.79 6.07 10.93
CA ILE A 11 3.36 5.85 11.08
C ILE A 11 3.11 4.49 11.73
N LEU A 12 2.12 4.43 12.61
CA LEU A 12 1.64 3.20 13.20
C LEU A 12 0.26 2.88 12.62
N LEU A 13 0.13 1.71 12.02
CA LEU A 13 -1.10 1.23 11.41
C LEU A 13 -1.69 0.08 12.22
N GLY A 14 -3.02 0.04 12.31
CA GLY A 14 -3.78 -1.06 12.89
C GLY A 14 -4.80 -1.57 11.88
N GLY A 15 -4.85 -2.90 11.69
CA GLY A 15 -5.62 -3.46 10.60
C GLY A 15 -5.57 -4.97 10.53
N VAL A 16 -5.88 -5.53 9.36
CA VAL A 16 -5.89 -6.97 9.12
C VAL A 16 -4.95 -7.32 7.99
N SER A 17 -4.40 -8.54 7.99
CA SER A 17 -3.49 -8.99 6.93
C SER A 17 -3.87 -10.33 6.31
N PHE A 18 -3.47 -10.50 5.07
CA PHE A 18 -3.48 -11.74 4.32
C PHE A 18 -2.05 -12.05 3.88
N TYR A 19 -1.63 -13.32 3.93
CA TYR A 19 -0.36 -13.79 3.37
C TYR A 19 -0.61 -15.03 2.52
N GLY A 20 -0.11 -15.01 1.29
CA GLY A 20 -0.31 -16.05 0.30
C GLY A 20 -0.20 -15.46 -1.10
N ASP A 21 -0.77 -16.12 -2.10
CA ASP A 21 -0.92 -15.54 -3.44
C ASP A 21 -2.24 -14.76 -3.52
N PRO A 22 -2.21 -13.42 -3.50
CA PRO A 22 -3.43 -12.64 -3.42
C PRO A 22 -4.15 -12.50 -4.77
N ILE A 23 -3.53 -12.96 -5.86
CA ILE A 23 -4.01 -12.86 -7.24
C ILE A 23 -4.32 -14.27 -7.83
N SER A 24 -4.04 -15.34 -7.08
CA SER A 24 -4.24 -16.74 -7.50
C SER A 24 -5.62 -17.07 -8.06
N ALA A 25 -6.68 -16.44 -7.53
CA ALA A 25 -8.05 -16.68 -7.95
C ALA A 25 -8.48 -15.77 -9.13
N LYS A 26 -8.06 -14.50 -9.14
CA LYS A 26 -8.45 -13.42 -10.08
C LYS A 26 -7.43 -12.26 -10.03
N GLY A 27 -7.38 -11.41 -11.07
CA GLY A 27 -6.41 -10.30 -11.23
C GLY A 27 -6.34 -9.31 -10.05
N GLY A 28 -5.27 -8.49 -9.97
CA GLY A 28 -4.94 -7.67 -8.79
C GLY A 28 -5.97 -6.61 -8.36
N TRP A 29 -6.88 -6.23 -9.25
CA TRP A 29 -7.95 -5.24 -9.00
C TRP A 29 -9.36 -5.86 -9.06
N ASP A 30 -9.47 -7.12 -8.67
CA ASP A 30 -10.74 -7.84 -8.56
C ASP A 30 -11.20 -7.89 -7.10
N THR A 31 -12.43 -7.47 -6.81
CA THR A 31 -12.98 -7.45 -5.45
C THR A 31 -13.11 -8.84 -4.81
N GLU A 32 -13.06 -9.91 -5.61
CA GLU A 32 -13.12 -11.29 -5.14
C GLU A 32 -11.75 -11.94 -4.97
N ASN A 33 -10.67 -11.24 -5.31
CA ASN A 33 -9.32 -11.67 -4.96
C ASN A 33 -9.07 -11.48 -3.45
N GLU A 34 -7.90 -11.92 -2.98
CA GLU A 34 -7.63 -11.88 -1.53
C GLU A 34 -7.37 -10.45 -1.02
N ILE A 35 -7.02 -9.50 -1.89
CA ILE A 35 -6.93 -8.07 -1.56
C ILE A 35 -8.34 -7.55 -1.23
N GLY A 36 -9.30 -7.79 -2.12
CA GLY A 36 -10.70 -7.40 -1.93
C GLY A 36 -11.31 -8.01 -0.67
N LYS A 37 -11.06 -9.31 -0.41
CA LYS A 37 -11.50 -9.98 0.82
C LYS A 37 -10.86 -9.39 2.08
N THR A 38 -9.58 -8.99 2.00
CA THR A 38 -8.88 -8.34 3.11
C THR A 38 -9.52 -6.99 3.44
N TRP A 39 -9.85 -6.18 2.44
CA TRP A 39 -10.64 -4.95 2.61
C TRP A 39 -12.02 -5.20 3.20
N GLN A 40 -12.76 -6.17 2.67
CA GLN A 40 -14.10 -6.51 3.18
C GLN A 40 -14.07 -6.92 4.65
N ARG A 41 -13.06 -7.70 5.06
CA ARG A 41 -12.87 -8.09 6.46
C ARG A 41 -12.58 -6.88 7.34
N PHE A 42 -11.70 -5.98 6.90
CA PHE A 42 -11.40 -4.76 7.64
C PHE A 42 -12.63 -3.86 7.77
N MET A 43 -13.35 -3.59 6.66
CA MET A 43 -14.55 -2.75 6.64
C MET A 43 -15.68 -3.34 7.48
N THR A 44 -15.83 -4.66 7.52
CA THR A 44 -16.79 -5.34 8.40
C THR A 44 -16.42 -5.14 9.86
N PHE A 45 -15.15 -5.32 10.20
CA PHE A 45 -14.65 -5.06 11.55
C PHE A 45 -14.92 -3.61 11.99
N LEU A 46 -14.69 -2.61 11.13
CA LEU A 46 -14.96 -1.20 11.45
C LEU A 46 -16.46 -0.92 11.69
N ARG A 47 -17.35 -1.54 10.91
CA ARG A 47 -18.80 -1.40 11.09
C ARG A 47 -19.29 -2.04 12.39
N GLU A 48 -18.72 -3.18 12.76
CA GLU A 48 -19.04 -3.89 14.01
C GLU A 48 -18.43 -3.22 15.24
N ASN A 49 -17.37 -2.42 15.06
CA ASN A 49 -16.64 -1.74 16.12
C ASN A 49 -16.55 -0.22 15.83
N PRO A 50 -17.67 0.52 15.96
CA PRO A 50 -17.68 1.96 15.69
C PRO A 50 -16.83 2.76 16.70
N GLU A 51 -16.76 2.30 17.95
CA GLU A 51 -15.88 2.87 18.97
C GLU A 51 -14.47 2.29 18.86
N ARG A 52 -13.51 3.12 18.45
CA ARG A 52 -12.11 2.73 18.22
C ARG A 52 -11.18 3.70 18.93
N PRO A 53 -10.95 3.55 20.24
CA PRO A 53 -10.10 4.47 21.01
C PRO A 53 -8.63 4.46 20.54
N TYR A 54 -8.20 3.40 19.85
CA TYR A 54 -6.88 3.30 19.24
C TYR A 54 -6.77 4.07 17.92
N SER A 55 -7.86 4.47 17.26
CA SER A 55 -7.82 5.19 15.98
C SER A 55 -7.34 6.62 16.18
N CYS A 56 -6.60 7.15 15.20
CA CYS A 56 -6.26 8.57 15.14
C CYS A 56 -7.41 9.44 14.58
N GLY A 57 -8.55 8.85 14.22
CA GLY A 57 -9.74 9.58 13.72
C GLY A 57 -9.56 10.19 12.34
N LYS A 58 -8.52 9.80 11.59
CA LYS A 58 -8.27 10.25 10.23
C LYS A 58 -9.19 9.49 9.26
N GLN A 59 -9.68 10.17 8.23
CA GLN A 59 -10.42 9.54 7.13
C GLN A 59 -9.45 9.03 6.06
N LEU A 60 -8.44 8.28 6.48
CA LEU A 60 -7.42 7.70 5.62
C LEU A 60 -7.33 6.21 5.90
N PHE A 61 -7.32 5.42 4.82
CA PHE A 61 -7.06 4.00 4.88
C PHE A 61 -5.82 3.65 4.07
N TYR A 62 -5.17 2.56 4.49
CA TYR A 62 -3.88 2.16 3.97
C TYR A 62 -3.97 0.72 3.49
N GLU A 63 -3.47 0.47 2.28
CA GLU A 63 -3.13 -0.88 1.81
C GLU A 63 -1.62 -0.98 1.68
N VAL A 64 -1.01 -1.96 2.33
CA VAL A 64 0.44 -2.16 2.31
C VAL A 64 0.72 -3.53 1.71
N HIS A 65 1.50 -3.57 0.63
CA HIS A 65 2.03 -4.81 0.09
C HIS A 65 3.41 -5.03 0.66
N LEU A 66 3.66 -6.16 1.32
CA LEU A 66 4.98 -6.54 1.81
C LEU A 66 5.46 -7.78 1.06
N TYR A 67 6.45 -7.55 0.21
CA TYR A 67 7.17 -8.55 -0.56
C TYR A 67 8.25 -9.20 0.29
N GLY A 68 8.61 -10.43 -0.08
CA GLY A 68 9.61 -11.23 0.62
C GLY A 68 10.28 -12.25 -0.31
N SER A 69 11.03 -13.16 0.28
CA SER A 69 11.78 -14.18 -0.46
C SER A 69 10.90 -15.14 -1.26
N GLU A 70 9.64 -15.33 -0.86
CA GLU A 70 8.67 -16.17 -1.54
C GLU A 70 7.96 -15.47 -2.69
N THR A 71 7.97 -14.13 -2.74
CA THR A 71 7.23 -13.36 -3.75
C THR A 71 7.67 -13.70 -5.16
N LYS A 72 8.99 -13.67 -5.44
CA LYS A 72 9.49 -13.98 -6.80
C LYS A 72 9.25 -15.44 -7.22
N LYS A 73 9.20 -16.37 -6.27
CA LYS A 73 9.14 -17.82 -6.56
C LYS A 73 7.71 -18.35 -6.62
N LYS A 74 6.82 -17.81 -5.77
CA LYS A 74 5.47 -18.34 -5.55
C LYS A 74 4.38 -17.31 -5.82
N GLY A 75 4.74 -16.04 -6.04
CA GLY A 75 3.78 -14.94 -6.07
C GLY A 75 3.27 -14.54 -4.68
N TYR A 76 3.86 -15.09 -3.60
CA TYR A 76 3.32 -14.89 -2.25
C TYR A 76 3.80 -13.59 -1.65
N PHE A 77 2.89 -12.78 -1.12
CA PHE A 77 3.22 -11.58 -0.37
C PHE A 77 2.14 -11.26 0.67
N GLU A 78 2.49 -10.40 1.63
CA GLU A 78 1.51 -9.93 2.60
C GLU A 78 0.74 -8.73 2.02
N VAL A 79 -0.57 -8.74 2.16
CA VAL A 79 -1.44 -7.59 1.94
C VAL A 79 -2.01 -7.21 3.28
N PHE A 80 -1.73 -5.99 3.73
CA PHE A 80 -2.27 -5.44 4.97
C PHE A 80 -3.19 -4.27 4.65
N VAL A 81 -4.36 -4.24 5.27
CA VAL A 81 -5.32 -3.14 5.15
C VAL A 81 -5.63 -2.60 6.54
N GLY A 82 -5.55 -1.28 6.73
CA GLY A 82 -5.72 -0.67 8.05
C GLY A 82 -5.96 0.84 8.06
N GLU A 83 -6.05 1.38 9.27
CA GLU A 83 -6.09 2.82 9.56
C GLU A 83 -4.90 3.21 10.44
N GLU A 84 -4.62 4.52 10.55
CA GLU A 84 -3.61 5.02 11.48
C GLU A 84 -4.09 4.93 12.92
N VAL A 85 -3.23 4.40 13.80
CA VAL A 85 -3.54 4.14 15.22
C VAL A 85 -2.53 4.78 16.15
N ASN A 86 -2.98 5.15 17.35
CA ASN A 86 -2.17 5.80 18.37
C ASN A 86 -1.48 4.81 19.33
N THR A 87 -1.76 3.51 19.21
CA THR A 87 -1.19 2.46 20.06
C THR A 87 -1.07 1.13 19.30
N ALA A 88 -0.08 0.32 19.69
CA ALA A 88 0.06 -1.05 19.20
C ALA A 88 -0.82 -2.05 19.98
N THR A 89 -1.44 -1.62 21.08
CA THR A 89 -2.41 -2.42 21.84
C THR A 89 -3.75 -2.40 21.12
N LEU A 90 -3.97 -3.41 20.28
CA LEU A 90 -5.17 -3.53 19.45
C LEU A 90 -6.02 -4.75 19.87
N PRO A 91 -7.31 -4.78 19.48
CA PRO A 91 -8.13 -5.99 19.58
C PRO A 91 -7.46 -7.20 18.92
N ILE A 92 -7.69 -8.39 19.44
CA ILE A 92 -7.07 -9.65 18.95
C ILE A 92 -7.27 -9.92 17.45
N ALA A 93 -8.34 -9.36 16.88
CA ALA A 93 -8.65 -9.49 15.46
C ALA A 93 -7.71 -8.66 14.55
N LEU A 94 -6.94 -7.73 15.11
CA LEU A 94 -6.09 -6.81 14.37
C LEU A 94 -4.60 -7.08 14.61
N CYS A 95 -3.79 -6.69 13.63
CA CYS A 95 -2.35 -6.60 13.70
C CYS A 95 -1.90 -5.13 13.69
N ALA A 96 -0.81 -4.83 14.39
CA ALA A 96 -0.14 -3.53 14.33
C ALA A 96 1.06 -3.59 13.37
N LYS A 97 1.27 -2.52 12.60
CA LYS A 97 2.47 -2.34 11.76
C LYS A 97 3.07 -0.96 11.99
N TYR A 98 4.32 -0.93 12.43
CA TYR A 98 5.11 0.29 12.50
C TYR A 98 5.91 0.46 11.22
N ILE A 99 5.70 1.58 10.53
CA ILE A 99 6.45 1.96 9.33
C ILE A 99 7.39 3.10 9.74
N PRO A 100 8.72 2.91 9.64
CA PRO A 100 9.68 3.92 10.03
C PRO A 100 9.68 5.12 9.08
N GLU A 101 10.19 6.26 9.56
CA GLU A 101 10.45 7.42 8.71
C GLU A 101 11.38 7.05 7.55
N SER A 102 11.04 7.49 6.34
CA SER A 102 11.87 7.30 5.15
C SER A 102 11.57 8.36 4.10
N ASP A 103 12.47 8.45 3.11
CA ASP A 103 12.17 9.11 1.85
C ASP A 103 11.40 8.14 0.95
N TYR A 104 10.41 8.67 0.24
CA TYR A 104 9.50 7.95 -0.62
C TYR A 104 9.39 8.64 -1.98
N LEU A 105 9.26 7.84 -3.03
CA LEU A 105 8.63 8.30 -4.26
C LEU A 105 7.11 8.19 -4.06
N LYS A 106 6.43 9.34 -4.05
CA LYS A 106 4.98 9.41 -4.12
C LYS A 106 4.55 9.44 -5.57
N MET A 107 3.68 8.51 -5.93
CA MET A 107 3.00 8.42 -7.22
C MET A 107 1.52 8.69 -7.01
N THR A 108 1.00 9.77 -7.58
CA THR A 108 -0.44 10.02 -7.65
C THR A 108 -0.97 9.43 -8.96
N LEU A 109 -1.86 8.45 -8.82
CA LEU A 109 -2.54 7.74 -9.90
C LEU A 109 -3.94 8.34 -10.11
N PHE A 110 -4.34 8.49 -11.37
CA PHE A 110 -5.63 9.06 -11.74
C PHE A 110 -6.42 8.08 -12.61
N GLY A 111 -7.70 7.89 -12.32
CA GLY A 111 -8.57 7.16 -13.23
C GLY A 111 -8.12 5.71 -13.45
N ARG A 112 -8.12 5.30 -14.72
CA ARG A 112 -7.62 3.99 -15.18
C ARG A 112 -6.16 3.69 -14.84
N GLU A 113 -5.35 4.69 -14.47
CA GLU A 113 -3.98 4.43 -14.01
C GLU A 113 -3.97 3.58 -12.74
N ILE A 114 -5.00 3.70 -11.89
CA ILE A 114 -5.12 2.94 -10.64
C ILE A 114 -5.09 1.43 -10.94
N VAL A 115 -5.91 1.00 -11.89
CA VAL A 115 -6.07 -0.42 -12.29
C VAL A 115 -5.08 -0.88 -13.37
N GLY A 116 -4.14 -0.01 -13.74
CA GLY A 116 -3.17 -0.28 -14.79
C GLY A 116 -1.94 -1.07 -14.32
N ASP A 117 -1.07 -1.34 -15.27
CA ASP A 117 0.15 -2.15 -15.10
C ASP A 117 1.38 -1.32 -14.68
N TRP A 118 1.19 -0.17 -14.03
CA TRP A 118 2.30 0.70 -13.61
C TRP A 118 3.30 -0.03 -12.69
N TRP A 119 2.81 -0.97 -11.88
CA TRP A 119 3.60 -1.77 -10.95
C TRP A 119 4.58 -2.70 -11.67
N LEU A 120 4.26 -3.20 -12.88
CA LEU A 120 5.17 -4.01 -13.69
C LEU A 120 6.39 -3.23 -14.18
N LYS A 121 6.24 -1.90 -14.30
CA LYS A 121 7.28 -0.99 -14.82
C LYS A 121 8.03 -0.27 -13.71
N LEU A 122 7.63 -0.45 -12.46
CA LEU A 122 8.13 0.32 -11.32
C LEU A 122 9.65 0.19 -11.16
N GLU A 123 10.14 -1.05 -11.06
CA GLU A 123 11.57 -1.32 -10.83
C GLU A 123 12.43 -1.20 -12.09
N THR A 124 11.86 -1.46 -13.26
CA THR A 124 12.61 -1.56 -14.53
C THR A 124 12.65 -0.27 -15.32
N GLU A 125 11.63 0.59 -15.19
CA GLU A 125 11.50 1.82 -15.97
C GLU A 125 11.37 3.06 -15.07
N ILE A 126 10.39 3.08 -14.17
CA ILE A 126 9.99 4.30 -13.44
C ILE A 126 11.08 4.75 -12.45
N LEU A 127 11.49 3.87 -11.53
CA LEU A 127 12.50 4.21 -10.52
C LEU A 127 13.86 4.53 -11.16
N PRO A 128 14.40 3.72 -12.10
CA PRO A 128 15.66 4.02 -12.76
C PRO A 128 15.65 5.34 -13.54
N ALA A 129 14.57 5.65 -14.26
CA ALA A 129 14.44 6.91 -15.00
C ALA A 129 14.47 8.16 -14.10
N LEU A 130 14.09 7.99 -12.82
CA LEU A 130 14.12 9.04 -11.81
C LEU A 130 15.41 9.04 -10.97
N GLY A 131 16.35 8.13 -11.24
CA GLY A 131 17.63 8.03 -10.51
C GLY A 131 17.51 7.35 -9.15
N PHE A 132 16.47 6.55 -8.93
CA PHE A 132 16.22 5.86 -7.68
C PHE A 132 16.20 4.33 -7.86
N SER A 133 16.31 3.64 -6.74
CA SER A 133 15.98 2.22 -6.60
C SER A 133 15.04 2.04 -5.41
N ALA A 134 14.31 0.93 -5.40
CA ALA A 134 13.43 0.61 -4.28
C ALA A 134 14.28 0.23 -3.06
N LYS A 135 14.09 0.96 -1.97
CA LYS A 135 14.83 0.76 -0.70
C LYS A 135 14.44 -0.51 0.02
N SER A 136 13.18 -0.94 -0.16
CA SER A 136 12.56 -1.90 0.73
C SER A 136 11.59 -2.80 0.00
N SER A 137 11.14 -3.83 0.71
CA SER A 137 10.21 -4.82 0.21
C SER A 137 8.74 -4.43 0.39
N HIS A 138 8.38 -3.14 0.44
CA HIS A 138 6.98 -2.75 0.53
C HIS A 138 6.62 -1.52 -0.31
N LEU A 139 5.34 -1.42 -0.62
CA LEU A 139 4.68 -0.19 -1.07
C LEU A 139 3.46 0.09 -0.22
N ILE A 140 3.03 1.35 -0.19
CA ILE A 140 1.88 1.81 0.57
C ILE A 140 0.94 2.50 -0.39
N GLN A 141 -0.31 2.08 -0.46
CA GLN A 141 -1.38 2.79 -1.12
C GLN A 141 -2.23 3.50 -0.06
N VAL A 142 -2.54 4.76 -0.30
CA VAL A 142 -3.31 5.61 0.63
C VAL A 142 -4.62 6.02 -0.02
N TYR A 143 -5.71 5.60 0.61
CA TYR A 143 -7.07 5.82 0.21
C TYR A 143 -7.68 6.93 1.08
N ASP A 144 -8.07 8.02 0.44
CA ASP A 144 -8.82 9.12 1.05
C ASP A 144 -10.14 9.35 0.32
N ASP A 145 -10.78 10.49 0.58
CA ASP A 145 -12.06 10.85 -0.01
C ASP A 145 -12.03 11.00 -1.54
N ARG A 146 -10.84 11.10 -2.16
CA ARG A 146 -10.67 11.17 -3.62
C ARG A 146 -10.82 9.81 -4.29
N PHE A 147 -10.70 8.69 -3.57
CA PHE A 147 -11.00 7.37 -4.11
C PHE A 147 -12.50 7.08 -4.04
N LYS A 148 -13.16 6.93 -5.19
CA LYS A 148 -14.63 6.80 -5.30
C LYS A 148 -15.12 5.36 -5.42
N GLY A 149 -14.23 4.40 -5.16
CA GLY A 149 -14.50 2.98 -5.31
C GLY A 149 -14.30 2.47 -6.74
N MET A 150 -14.32 1.15 -6.88
CA MET A 150 -14.02 0.47 -8.15
C MET A 150 -15.00 0.80 -9.28
N ASP A 151 -16.27 1.04 -8.94
CA ASP A 151 -17.31 1.40 -9.92
C ASP A 151 -17.10 2.82 -10.50
N ASN A 152 -16.35 3.67 -9.82
CA ASN A 152 -16.08 5.06 -10.20
C ASN A 152 -14.57 5.31 -10.33
N VAL A 153 -13.82 4.30 -10.79
CA VAL A 153 -12.36 4.38 -10.87
C VAL A 153 -11.90 5.55 -11.75
N ASP A 154 -12.63 5.87 -12.82
CA ASP A 154 -12.31 6.95 -13.78
C ASP A 154 -12.25 8.34 -13.13
N GLU A 155 -12.99 8.54 -12.04
CA GLU A 155 -13.02 9.79 -11.26
C GLU A 155 -12.14 9.72 -10.00
N SER A 156 -11.50 8.58 -9.77
CA SER A 156 -10.75 8.32 -8.55
C SER A 156 -9.30 8.79 -8.64
N ILE A 157 -8.75 9.15 -7.48
CA ILE A 157 -7.34 9.44 -7.29
C ILE A 157 -6.81 8.55 -6.16
N LEU A 158 -5.62 8.00 -6.34
CA LEU A 158 -4.93 7.18 -5.34
C LEU A 158 -3.47 7.61 -5.22
N ASP A 159 -2.97 7.73 -4.00
CA ASP A 159 -1.55 7.95 -3.76
C ASP A 159 -0.85 6.63 -3.42
N VAL A 160 0.29 6.39 -4.05
CA VAL A 160 1.16 5.24 -3.80
C VAL A 160 2.52 5.76 -3.36
N PHE A 161 3.05 5.21 -2.26
CA PHE A 161 4.35 5.55 -1.71
C PHE A 161 5.28 4.35 -1.80
N ILE A 162 6.40 4.55 -2.48
CA ILE A 162 7.45 3.56 -2.65
C ILE A 162 8.69 4.06 -1.89
N PRO A 163 9.17 3.34 -0.87
CA PRO A 163 10.43 3.66 -0.20
C PRO A 163 11.58 3.66 -1.21
N ILE A 164 12.38 4.72 -1.24
CA ILE A 164 13.46 4.89 -2.23
C ILE A 164 14.83 5.10 -1.58
N GLU A 165 15.86 4.68 -2.31
CA GLU A 165 17.26 5.08 -2.12
C GLU A 165 17.75 5.74 -3.40
N LYS A 166 18.66 6.70 -3.26
CA LYS A 166 19.37 7.25 -4.43
C LYS A 166 20.26 6.17 -4.99
N ASN A 167 20.27 6.03 -6.32
CA ASN A 167 21.30 5.23 -6.96
C ASN A 167 22.60 6.01 -6.81
N ASP A 168 23.53 5.51 -6.01
CA ASP A 168 24.86 6.09 -5.94
C ASP A 168 25.49 6.00 -7.34
N GLU A 169 25.77 7.15 -7.96
CA GLU A 169 26.68 7.22 -9.10
C GLU A 169 28.10 6.91 -8.58
N GLN A 170 28.41 5.64 -8.35
CA GLN A 170 29.75 5.17 -8.01
C GLN A 170 30.05 3.88 -8.75
N GLY A 171 30.52 4.07 -10.00
CA GLY A 171 30.99 3.01 -10.86
C GLY A 171 31.47 3.47 -12.24
N ARG A 172 31.95 4.71 -12.36
CA ARG A 172 32.79 5.13 -13.51
C ARG A 172 34.19 5.41 -12.99
N ILE A 173 35.02 4.37 -12.98
CA ILE A 173 36.48 4.48 -13.09
C ILE A 173 36.87 3.64 -14.30
#